data_AF-A0A8T4TKD4-F1
#
_entry.id   AF-A0A8T4TKD4-F1
#
_cell.length_a   1.000
_cell.length_b   1.000
_cell.length_c   1.000
_cell.angle_alpha   90.00
_cell.angle_beta   90.00
_cell.angle_gamma   90.00
#
_symmetry.space_group_name_H-M   'P 1'
#
loop_
_entity.id
_entity.type
_entity.pdbx_description
1 polymer ?
#
loop_
_entity_poly.entity_id
_entity_poly.type
_entity_poly.pdbx_seq_one_letter_code
_entity_poly.pdbx_strand_id
1 'polypeptide(L)' 'MAGRLYKKGIPIYPEEDLPKLIKKYKIDEVCFSYSDVSHEYVMHRASLVIANGASFSLLGTNDT' A
#
# COMPACT_ATOMS: atom_id res chain seq x y z
N MET A 1 17.69 -5.73 0.00
CA MET A 1 18.01 -4.38 -0.54
C MET A 1 17.83 -4.43 -2.06
N ALA A 2 17.10 -3.47 -2.64
CA ALA A 2 16.64 -3.50 -4.04
C ALA A 2 17.81 -3.61 -5.03
N GLY A 3 17.68 -4.48 -6.05
CA GLY A 3 18.76 -4.84 -6.97
C GLY A 3 19.19 -3.73 -7.95
N ARG A 4 20.11 -4.07 -8.85
CA ARG A 4 20.78 -3.17 -9.82
C ARG A 4 19.84 -2.32 -10.69
N LEU A 5 18.57 -2.72 -10.83
CA LEU A 5 17.54 -2.00 -11.57
C LEU A 5 16.97 -0.79 -10.83
N TYR A 6 17.09 -0.75 -9.49
CA TYR A 6 16.61 0.37 -8.67
C TYR A 6 17.79 1.24 -8.23
N LYS A 7 18.37 1.99 -9.18
CA LYS A 7 19.54 2.86 -8.92
C LYS A 7 19.35 3.86 -7.76
N LYS A 8 18.10 4.25 -7.48
CA LYS A 8 17.74 5.15 -6.36
C LYS A 8 17.02 4.43 -5.19
N GLY A 9 16.88 3.10 -5.26
CA GLY A 9 16.06 2.32 -4.34
C GLY A 9 14.56 2.59 -4.50
N ILE A 10 13.76 1.87 -3.69
CA ILE A 10 12.33 2.15 -3.48
C ILE A 10 12.22 2.70 -2.06
N PRO A 11 11.63 3.88 -1.84
CA PRO A 11 11.51 4.43 -0.50
C PRO A 11 10.54 3.58 0.33
N ILE A 12 10.96 3.21 1.53
CA ILE A 12 10.17 2.44 2.49
C ILE A 12 9.73 3.41 3.58
N TYR A 13 8.43 3.48 3.82
CA TYR A 13 7.83 4.34 4.84
C TYR A 13 7.10 3.49 5.88
N PRO A 14 6.97 3.97 7.12
CA PRO A 14 6.12 3.31 8.10
C PRO A 14 4.64 3.40 7.67
N GLU A 15 3.88 2.35 7.97
CA GLU A 15 2.48 2.23 7.54
C GLU A 15 1.57 3.31 8.16
N GLU A 16 1.94 3.86 9.33
CA GLU A 16 1.23 4.97 9.97
C GLU A 16 1.20 6.25 9.12
N ASP A 17 2.18 6.43 8.23
CA ASP A 17 2.25 7.59 7.35
C ASP A 17 1.40 7.41 6.09
N LEU A 18 0.80 6.24 5.85
CA LEU A 18 -0.02 5.95 4.67
C LEU A 18 -1.05 7.06 4.35
N PRO A 19 -1.83 7.59 5.30
CA PRO A 19 -2.77 8.68 5.01
C PRO A 19 -2.09 9.96 4.53
N LYS A 20 -0.93 10.28 5.11
CA LYS A 20 -0.16 11.47 4.72
C LYS A 20 0.45 11.28 3.34
N LEU A 21 0.95 10.08 3.04
CA LEU A 21 1.54 9.74 1.76
C LEU A 21 0.51 9.78 0.63
N ILE A 22 -0.70 9.23 0.86
CA ILE A 22 -1.81 9.28 -0.10
C ILE A 22 -2.10 10.72 -0.49
N LYS A 23 -2.25 11.61 0.49
CA LYS A 23 -2.53 13.03 0.24
C LYS A 23 -1.35 13.78 -0.38
N LYS A 24 -0.14 13.53 0.10
CA LYS A 24 1.08 14.23 -0.33
C LYS A 24 1.43 13.91 -1.77
N TYR A 25 1.33 12.64 -2.15
CA TYR A 25 1.70 12.17 -3.49
C TYR A 25 0.52 12.02 -4.44
N LYS A 26 -0.71 12.30 -3.97
CA LYS A 26 -1.96 12.11 -4.72
C LYS A 26 -2.05 10.69 -5.29
N ILE A 27 -1.94 9.70 -4.39
CA ILE A 27 -1.94 8.29 -4.75
C ILE A 27 -3.34 7.89 -5.21
N ASP A 28 -3.45 7.31 -6.40
CA ASP A 28 -4.73 6.82 -6.95
C ASP A 28 -5.06 5.39 -6.51
N GLU A 29 -4.05 4.55 -6.26
CA GLU A 29 -4.24 3.13 -5.91
C GLU A 29 -3.22 2.64 -4.87
N VAL A 30 -3.70 1.82 -3.94
CA VAL A 30 -2.90 1.12 -2.93
C VAL A 30 -3.13 -0.37 -3.05
N CYS A 31 -2.06 -1.10 -3.38
CA CYS A 31 -2.06 -2.56 -3.39
C CYS A 31 -1.59 -3.10 -2.04
N PHE A 32 -2.40 -3.98 -1.46
CA PHE A 32 -2.09 -4.65 -0.20
C PHE A 32 -1.57 -6.07 -0.46
N SER A 33 -0.42 -6.42 0.11
CA SER A 33 0.33 -7.65 -0.22
C SER A 33 0.73 -8.48 1.00
N TYR A 34 0.07 -8.31 2.15
CA TYR A 34 0.29 -9.19 3.31
C TYR A 34 -0.65 -10.41 3.23
N SER A 35 -0.06 -11.62 3.26
CA SER A 35 -0.77 -12.90 3.23
C SER A 35 -1.27 -13.38 4.59
N ASP A 36 -0.55 -13.02 5.67
CA ASP A 36 -0.71 -13.62 7.00
C ASP A 36 -1.31 -12.64 8.02
N VAL A 37 -2.27 -11.83 7.59
CA VAL A 37 -2.96 -10.86 8.45
C VAL A 37 -4.44 -11.19 8.59
N SER A 38 -5.02 -10.84 9.73
CA SER A 38 -6.45 -11.01 9.95
C SER A 38 -7.29 -10.16 8.99
N HIS A 39 -8.46 -10.66 8.61
CA HIS A 39 -9.40 -9.92 7.77
C HIS A 39 -9.73 -8.53 8.32
N GLU A 40 -9.88 -8.39 9.64
CA GLU A 40 -10.12 -7.12 10.31
C GLU A 40 -9.02 -6.09 10.02
N TYR A 41 -7.75 -6.52 10.08
CA TYR A 41 -6.60 -5.66 9.78
C TYR A 41 -6.62 -5.16 8.33
N VAL A 42 -6.92 -6.06 7.38
CA VAL A 42 -7.06 -5.71 5.96
C VAL A 42 -8.16 -4.67 5.78
N MET A 43 -9.32 -4.87 6.41
CA MET A 43 -10.46 -3.96 6.27
C MET A 43 -10.24 -2.61 6.95
N HIS A 44 -9.50 -2.56 8.05
CA HIS A 44 -9.05 -1.28 8.63
C HIS A 44 -8.17 -0.49 7.66
N ARG A 45 -7.24 -1.16 6.96
CA ARG A 45 -6.38 -0.50 5.96
C ARG A 45 -7.13 -0.10 4.72
N ALA A 46 -8.04 -0.95 4.22
CA ALA A 46 -8.93 -0.60 3.11
C ALA A 46 -9.76 0.65 3.42
N SER A 47 -10.39 0.69 4.59
CA SER A 47 -11.21 1.82 5.03
C SER A 47 -10.38 3.10 5.11
N LEU A 48 -9.16 3.02 5.65
CA LEU A 48 -8.25 4.16 5.76
C LEU A 48 -7.86 4.71 4.38
N VAL A 49 -7.53 3.83 3.44
CA VAL A 49 -7.12 4.19 2.07
C VAL A 49 -8.28 4.87 1.34
N ILE A 50 -9.47 4.25 1.35
CA ILE A 50 -10.67 4.77 0.70
C ILE A 50 -11.08 6.11 1.30
N ALA A 51 -11.03 6.27 2.63
CA ALA A 51 -11.32 7.53 3.31
C ALA A 51 -10.35 8.67 2.95
N ASN A 52 -9.15 8.34 2.47
CA ASN A 52 -8.18 9.32 1.98
C ASN A 52 -8.21 9.52 0.45
N GLY A 53 -9.16 8.88 -0.25
CA GLY A 53 -9.45 9.13 -1.66
C GLY A 53 -8.71 8.24 -2.65
N ALA A 54 -8.06 7.17 -2.19
CA ALA A 54 -7.38 6.21 -3.04
C ALA A 54 -8.17 4.91 -3.18
N SER A 55 -8.00 4.21 -4.30
CA SER A 55 -8.50 2.85 -4.50
C SER A 55 -7.68 1.85 -3.71
N PHE A 56 -8.31 0.78 -3.24
CA PHE A 56 -7.66 -0.29 -2.50
C PHE A 56 -7.81 -1.63 -3.23
N SER A 57 -6.69 -2.28 -3.51
CA SER A 57 -6.63 -3.54 -4.24
C SER A 57 -5.93 -4.62 -3.41
N LEU A 58 -6.51 -5.82 -3.38
CA LEU A 58 -5.86 -7.02 -2.85
C LEU A 58 -5.35 -7.81 -4.05
N LEU A 59 -4.03 -7.96 -4.15
CA LEU A 59 -3.44 -8.74 -5.22
C LEU A 59 -3.61 -10.22 -4.90
N GLY A 60 -4.31 -10.94 -5.78
CA GLY A 60 -4.38 -12.39 -5.73
C GLY A 60 -3.00 -13.01 -6.01
N THR A 61 -2.80 -14.25 -5.58
CA THR A 61 -1.51 -14.97 -5.73
C THR A 61 -1.04 -15.11 -7.18
N ASN A 62 -1.91 -14.86 -8.16
CA ASN A 62 -1.64 -14.97 -9.59
C ASN A 62 -1.92 -13.66 -10.35
N ASP A 63 -2.20 -12.56 -9.64
CA ASP A 63 -2.26 -11.22 -10.20
C ASP A 63 -0.83 -10.67 -10.25
N THR A 64 -0.33 -10.42 -11.47
CA THR A 64 1.01 -9.90 -11.78
C THR A 64 0.95 -8.63 -12.61
#